data_AF-A0A2W5SY86-F1
#
_entry.id   AF-A0A2W5SY86-F1
#
_cell.length_a   1.000
_cell.length_b   1.000
_cell.length_c   1.000
_cell.angle_alpha   90.00
_cell.angle_beta   90.00
_cell.angle_gamma   90.00
#
_symmetry.space_group_name_H-M   'P 1'
#
loop_
_entity.id
_entity.type
_entity.pdbx_description
1 polymer ?
#
loop_
_entity_poly.entity_id
_entity_poly.type
_entity_poly.pdbx_seq_one_letter_code
_entity_poly.pdbx_strand_id
1 'polypeptide(L)'
;MAASTAFAAVSHEREKEVTDAAVVIVRGSADAMEQVLGKAKVKFALVSPEELADLPLHSKQVVMVNCTGQMSDAARARLKRFVTAGGFLYTTDHAVKYVIEDIFPNTLAFTGQSSTQEVVPVKVAGTDEDRGLLSALGGNAKEFWQVASGGMPVKVLDPKRVKVLMSSDIVEKKYGSGVIAARFRWEDGQVIHVTGHFFTQPGQTPQQIAESGGRVFEQLSENVVKAKQADGARIDSLYGSTNKREVQLQAQPISSAPAAPTRVAPMKPGEKLKVIEKQGDFSRVRDTQGNEGWVPTDAL
;
A
#
# COMPACT_ATOMS: atom_id res chain seq x y z
N MET A 1 -18.79 31.60 13.19
CA MET A 1 -17.33 31.68 13.32
C MET A 1 -16.76 30.31 12.99
N ALA A 2 -16.09 30.16 11.84
CA ALA A 2 -15.47 28.90 11.46
C ALA A 2 -14.12 28.79 12.17
N ALA A 3 -13.97 27.80 13.04
CA ALA A 3 -12.67 27.47 13.61
C ALA A 3 -11.80 26.87 12.51
N SER A 4 -10.81 27.63 12.06
CA SER A 4 -9.72 27.13 11.23
C SER A 4 -8.91 26.15 12.07
N THR A 5 -9.13 24.84 11.89
CA THR A 5 -8.21 23.81 12.37
C THR A 5 -6.94 23.89 11.52
N ALA A 6 -6.00 24.74 11.93
CA ALA A 6 -4.62 24.64 11.49
C ALA A 6 -4.10 23.28 12.00
N PHE A 7 -3.94 22.32 11.08
CA PHE A 7 -3.27 21.06 11.37
C PHE A 7 -1.84 21.40 11.82
N ALA A 8 -1.45 20.92 13.00
CA ALA A 8 -0.07 21.05 13.46
C ALA A 8 0.83 20.31 12.46
N ALA A 9 1.84 21.00 11.92
CA ALA A 9 2.84 20.38 11.06
C ALA A 9 3.46 19.17 11.78
N VAL A 10 3.68 18.09 11.04
CA VAL A 10 4.33 16.88 11.56
C VAL A 10 5.71 17.27 12.12
N SER A 11 6.03 16.82 13.33
CA SER A 11 7.32 17.14 13.94
C SER A 11 8.47 16.46 13.20
N HIS A 12 9.67 17.07 13.23
CA HIS A 12 10.85 16.49 12.58
C HIS A 12 11.20 15.08 13.10
N GLU A 13 10.98 14.83 14.40
CA GLU A 13 11.17 13.50 15.00
C GLU A 13 10.21 12.47 14.40
N ARG A 14 8.95 12.87 14.18
CA ARG A 14 7.92 12.03 13.57
C ARG A 14 8.21 11.75 12.09
N GLU A 15 8.68 12.75 11.34
CA GLU A 15 9.15 12.55 9.97
C GLU A 15 10.30 11.54 9.90
N LYS A 16 11.25 11.64 10.83
CA LYS A 16 12.40 10.73 10.91
C LYS A 16 11.96 9.31 11.27
N GLU A 17 11.08 9.15 12.26
CA GLU A 17 10.51 7.85 12.63
C GLU A 17 9.87 7.16 11.42
N VAL A 18 9.04 7.90 10.68
CA VAL A 18 8.37 7.39 9.48
C VAL A 18 9.36 7.09 8.37
N THR A 19 10.36 7.94 8.15
CA THR A 19 11.39 7.72 7.11
C THR A 19 12.23 6.48 7.39
N ASP A 20 12.57 6.21 8.66
CA ASP A 20 13.44 5.09 9.03
C ASP A 20 12.67 3.75 9.13
N ALA A 21 11.33 3.79 9.15
CA ALA A 21 10.50 2.60 9.29
C ALA A 21 10.45 1.77 7.98
N ALA A 22 10.64 0.46 8.08
CA ALA A 22 10.42 -0.44 6.93
C ALA A 22 8.92 -0.60 6.60
N VAL A 23 8.09 -0.49 7.63
CA VAL A 23 6.63 -0.60 7.53
C VAL A 23 5.96 0.62 8.17
N VAL A 24 4.98 1.19 7.49
CA VAL A 24 4.10 2.23 8.04
C VAL A 24 2.70 1.65 8.11
N ILE A 25 2.10 1.65 9.30
CA ILE A 25 0.73 1.15 9.52
C ILE A 25 -0.18 2.35 9.69
N VAL A 26 -1.17 2.47 8.83
CA VAL A 26 -2.25 3.43 8.96
C VAL A 26 -3.33 2.80 9.83
N ARG A 27 -3.63 3.43 10.96
CA ARG A 27 -4.64 2.98 11.91
C ARG A 27 -6.01 2.83 11.22
N GLY A 28 -6.75 1.85 11.70
CA GLY A 28 -8.13 1.58 11.32
C GLY A 28 -8.98 1.34 12.56
N SER A 29 -10.23 0.98 12.37
CA SER A 29 -11.20 0.70 13.44
C SER A 29 -11.37 -0.78 13.77
N ALA A 30 -11.01 -1.69 12.85
CA ALA A 30 -11.28 -3.12 13.01
C ALA A 30 -10.01 -3.99 13.06
N ASP A 31 -8.99 -3.65 12.25
CA ASP A 31 -7.74 -4.38 12.22
C ASP A 31 -6.70 -3.79 13.17
N ALA A 32 -5.81 -4.66 13.65
CA ALA A 32 -4.69 -4.30 14.52
C ALA A 32 -3.37 -4.96 14.04
N MET A 33 -2.98 -4.72 12.77
CA MET A 33 -1.75 -5.29 12.19
C MET A 33 -0.49 -4.98 13.02
N GLU A 34 -0.48 -3.87 13.74
CA GLU A 34 0.60 -3.45 14.64
C GLU A 34 0.85 -4.45 15.77
N GLN A 35 -0.18 -5.17 16.24
CA GLN A 35 -0.01 -6.17 17.29
C GLN A 35 0.74 -7.40 16.77
N VAL A 36 0.52 -7.76 15.50
CA VAL A 36 1.21 -8.89 14.85
C VAL A 36 2.65 -8.51 14.55
N LEU A 37 2.89 -7.34 13.94
CA LEU A 37 4.25 -6.87 13.67
C LEU A 37 5.06 -6.63 14.94
N GLY A 38 4.42 -6.17 16.01
CA GLY A 38 5.06 -6.02 17.32
C GLY A 38 5.56 -7.34 17.88
N LYS A 39 4.77 -8.43 17.76
CA LYS A 39 5.18 -9.78 18.17
C LYS A 39 6.33 -10.31 17.30
N ALA A 40 6.27 -10.08 16.00
CA ALA A 40 7.33 -10.43 15.04
C ALA A 40 8.57 -9.52 15.15
N LYS A 41 8.58 -8.53 16.05
CA LYS A 41 9.67 -7.56 16.27
C LYS A 41 10.06 -6.78 15.00
N VAL A 42 9.10 -6.61 14.08
CA VAL A 42 9.28 -5.78 12.90
C VAL A 42 9.16 -4.32 13.33
N LYS A 43 10.12 -3.48 12.94
CA LYS A 43 10.05 -2.03 13.18
C LYS A 43 8.99 -1.42 12.27
N PHE A 44 8.01 -0.75 12.86
CA PHE A 44 6.97 -0.02 12.14
C PHE A 44 6.72 1.36 12.74
N ALA A 45 6.21 2.28 11.93
CA ALA A 45 5.62 3.54 12.39
C ALA A 45 4.08 3.40 12.33
N LEU A 46 3.38 3.71 13.43
CA LEU A 46 1.92 3.66 13.48
C LEU A 46 1.34 5.07 13.36
N VAL A 47 0.60 5.34 12.29
CA VAL A 47 0.13 6.68 11.89
C VAL A 47 -1.40 6.75 11.82
N SER A 48 -1.98 7.92 12.03
CA SER A 48 -3.41 8.14 11.74
C SER A 48 -3.65 8.39 10.24
N PRO A 49 -4.87 8.16 9.74
CA PRO A 49 -5.25 8.53 8.37
C PRO A 49 -5.04 10.02 8.04
N GLU A 50 -5.21 10.91 9.02
CA GLU A 50 -5.09 12.37 8.87
C GLU A 50 -3.64 12.81 8.73
N GLU A 51 -2.73 12.22 9.52
CA GLU A 51 -1.29 12.51 9.43
C GLU A 51 -0.73 12.12 8.05
N LEU A 52 -1.29 11.08 7.42
CA LEU A 52 -0.74 10.43 6.25
C LEU A 52 -0.42 11.38 5.09
N ALA A 53 -1.23 12.42 4.89
CA ALA A 53 -1.12 13.35 3.77
C ALA A 53 0.26 14.02 3.67
N ASP A 54 0.87 14.32 4.82
CA ASP A 54 2.10 15.12 4.92
C ASP A 54 3.34 14.28 5.22
N LEU A 55 3.20 12.96 5.38
CA LEU A 55 4.30 12.09 5.76
C LEU A 55 5.30 11.83 4.60
N PRO A 56 6.61 11.74 4.90
CA PRO A 56 7.66 11.52 3.91
C PRO A 56 7.82 10.04 3.52
N LEU A 57 6.72 9.36 3.15
CA LEU A 57 6.74 7.99 2.65
C LEU A 57 7.65 7.85 1.41
N HIS A 58 8.46 6.80 1.34
CA HIS A 58 9.35 6.56 0.21
C HIS A 58 9.25 5.14 -0.35
N SER A 59 9.69 4.99 -1.60
CA SER A 59 9.51 3.80 -2.44
C SER A 59 10.13 2.51 -1.91
N LYS A 60 10.88 2.51 -0.80
CA LYS A 60 11.43 1.29 -0.19
C LYS A 60 10.60 0.74 0.96
N GLN A 61 9.52 1.41 1.33
CA GLN A 61 8.66 1.01 2.46
C GLN A 61 7.50 0.14 2.01
N VAL A 62 6.86 -0.47 3.01
CA VAL A 62 5.52 -1.04 2.92
C VAL A 62 4.57 -0.15 3.71
N VAL A 63 3.43 0.22 3.11
CA VAL A 63 2.34 0.88 3.83
C VAL A 63 1.20 -0.12 3.98
N MET A 64 0.76 -0.34 5.21
CA MET A 64 -0.36 -1.20 5.57
C MET A 64 -1.53 -0.34 6.02
N VAL A 65 -2.70 -0.47 5.38
CA VAL A 65 -3.92 0.25 5.76
C VAL A 65 -4.88 -0.73 6.43
N ASN A 66 -5.03 -0.59 7.75
CA ASN A 66 -6.02 -1.32 8.53
C ASN A 66 -7.45 -0.91 8.09
N CYS A 67 -8.42 -1.83 8.16
CA CYS A 67 -9.83 -1.54 7.93
C CYS A 67 -10.31 -0.46 8.92
N THR A 68 -11.05 0.58 8.51
CA THR A 68 -11.81 0.73 7.24
C THR A 68 -11.09 1.36 6.07
N GLY A 69 -9.95 2.04 6.27
CA GLY A 69 -9.26 2.79 5.22
C GLY A 69 -9.94 4.11 4.82
N GLN A 70 -10.91 4.60 5.60
CA GLN A 70 -11.43 5.95 5.43
C GLN A 70 -10.34 6.99 5.73
N MET A 71 -10.13 7.91 4.79
CA MET A 71 -9.13 8.97 4.91
C MET A 71 -9.46 10.13 3.98
N SER A 72 -8.79 11.28 4.15
CA SER A 72 -8.97 12.46 3.30
C SER A 72 -8.48 12.23 1.87
N ASP A 73 -8.94 13.07 0.94
CA ASP A 73 -8.48 13.05 -0.47
C ASP A 73 -6.97 13.28 -0.55
N ALA A 74 -6.42 14.13 0.31
CA ALA A 74 -4.99 14.40 0.38
C ALA A 74 -4.20 13.15 0.83
N ALA A 75 -4.70 12.40 1.80
CA ALA A 75 -4.12 11.13 2.24
C ALA A 75 -4.17 10.06 1.13
N ARG A 76 -5.30 9.96 0.41
CA ARG A 76 -5.42 9.05 -0.76
C ARG A 76 -4.47 9.44 -1.89
N ALA A 77 -4.38 10.74 -2.20
CA ALA A 77 -3.42 11.24 -3.18
C ALA A 77 -1.98 10.95 -2.76
N ARG A 78 -1.67 11.01 -1.45
CA ARG A 78 -0.35 10.68 -0.92
C ARG A 78 -0.02 9.19 -1.07
N LEU A 79 -0.96 8.30 -0.75
CA LEU A 79 -0.83 6.85 -0.99
C LEU A 79 -0.64 6.54 -2.47
N LYS A 80 -1.38 7.21 -3.35
CA LYS A 80 -1.22 7.08 -4.81
C LYS A 80 0.21 7.38 -5.23
N ARG A 81 0.76 8.53 -4.81
CA ARG A 81 2.15 8.92 -5.12
C ARG A 81 3.15 7.89 -4.59
N PHE A 82 2.97 7.43 -3.35
CA PHE A 82 3.81 6.41 -2.75
C PHE A 82 3.86 5.12 -3.59
N VAL A 83 2.69 4.57 -3.97
CA VAL A 83 2.63 3.36 -4.81
C VAL A 83 3.20 3.65 -6.20
N THR A 84 2.82 4.77 -6.81
CA THR A 84 3.34 5.18 -8.12
C THR A 84 4.87 5.21 -8.14
N ALA A 85 5.50 5.60 -7.02
CA ALA A 85 6.95 5.67 -6.87
C ALA A 85 7.66 4.34 -6.64
N GLY A 86 6.93 3.23 -6.53
CA GLY A 86 7.51 1.94 -6.18
C GLY A 86 7.11 1.40 -4.82
N GLY A 87 6.36 2.16 -4.03
CA GLY A 87 5.85 1.72 -2.74
C GLY A 87 5.03 0.45 -2.82
N PHE A 88 5.03 -0.32 -1.74
CA PHE A 88 4.18 -1.49 -1.59
C PHE A 88 3.02 -1.13 -0.66
N LEU A 89 1.81 -1.08 -1.20
CA LEU A 89 0.59 -0.91 -0.42
C LEU A 89 -0.07 -2.25 -0.12
N TYR A 90 -0.45 -2.43 1.14
CA TYR A 90 -1.19 -3.57 1.64
C TYR A 90 -2.46 -3.07 2.33
N THR A 91 -3.62 -3.64 2.00
CA THR A 91 -4.93 -3.13 2.48
C THR A 91 -5.87 -4.26 2.86
N THR A 92 -6.80 -3.97 3.77
CA THR A 92 -7.88 -4.90 4.12
C THR A 92 -9.28 -4.43 3.89
N ASP A 93 -10.11 -5.39 3.52
CA ASP A 93 -11.55 -5.38 3.69
C ASP A 93 -12.19 -4.11 3.13
N HIS A 94 -12.74 -3.22 3.98
CA HIS A 94 -13.41 -2.00 3.53
C HIS A 94 -12.50 -1.06 2.74
N ALA A 95 -11.18 -1.18 2.85
CA ALA A 95 -10.25 -0.40 2.07
C ALA A 95 -10.40 -0.63 0.55
N VAL A 96 -11.03 -1.73 0.11
CA VAL A 96 -11.40 -1.87 -1.32
C VAL A 96 -12.24 -0.68 -1.77
N LYS A 97 -13.22 -0.27 -0.95
CA LYS A 97 -14.18 0.77 -1.28
C LYS A 97 -13.59 2.17 -1.09
N TYR A 98 -12.90 2.38 0.02
CA TYR A 98 -12.43 3.71 0.42
C TYR A 98 -11.05 4.08 -0.12
N VAL A 99 -10.26 3.10 -0.57
CA VAL A 99 -8.88 3.31 -1.03
C VAL A 99 -8.70 2.77 -2.44
N ILE A 100 -8.99 1.48 -2.68
CA ILE A 100 -8.64 0.83 -3.94
C ILE A 100 -9.46 1.36 -5.12
N GLU A 101 -10.79 1.42 -5.00
CA GLU A 101 -11.67 1.91 -6.08
C GLU A 101 -11.35 3.35 -6.50
N ASP A 102 -10.95 4.20 -5.56
CA ASP A 102 -10.63 5.61 -5.81
C ASP A 102 -9.23 5.80 -6.41
N ILE A 103 -8.22 5.17 -5.81
CA ILE A 103 -6.82 5.40 -6.19
C ILE A 103 -6.41 4.57 -7.41
N PHE A 104 -6.94 3.35 -7.54
CA PHE A 104 -6.60 2.34 -8.55
C PHE A 104 -7.85 1.87 -9.31
N PRO A 105 -8.50 2.77 -10.07
CA PRO A 105 -9.75 2.44 -10.75
C PRO A 105 -9.57 1.27 -11.74
N ASN A 106 -10.66 0.54 -11.96
CA ASN A 106 -10.71 -0.61 -12.87
C ASN A 106 -9.79 -1.79 -12.49
N THR A 107 -9.33 -1.89 -11.23
CA THR A 107 -8.54 -3.04 -10.76
C THR A 107 -9.40 -4.04 -9.98
N LEU A 108 -9.79 -3.66 -8.77
CA LEU A 108 -10.71 -4.36 -7.89
C LEU A 108 -11.90 -3.46 -7.59
N ALA A 109 -13.04 -4.07 -7.29
CA ALA A 109 -14.19 -3.38 -6.76
C ALA A 109 -14.88 -4.19 -5.69
N PHE A 110 -15.59 -3.51 -4.80
CA PHE A 110 -16.55 -4.13 -3.91
C PHE A 110 -17.65 -4.81 -4.74
N THR A 111 -18.06 -6.01 -4.34
CA THR A 111 -19.17 -6.74 -4.97
C THR A 111 -20.51 -6.02 -4.78
N GLY A 112 -20.63 -5.17 -3.77
CA GLY A 112 -21.88 -4.50 -3.37
C GLY A 112 -22.64 -5.25 -2.27
N GLN A 113 -22.11 -6.38 -1.78
CA GLN A 113 -22.74 -7.20 -0.75
C GLN A 113 -21.86 -7.34 0.47
N SER A 114 -22.40 -7.11 1.66
CA SER A 114 -21.66 -7.32 2.91
C SER A 114 -21.61 -8.80 3.29
N SER A 115 -20.45 -9.26 3.75
CA SER A 115 -20.28 -10.64 4.20
C SER A 115 -20.84 -10.90 5.59
N THR A 116 -21.13 -12.16 5.89
CA THR A 116 -21.38 -12.65 7.26
C THR A 116 -20.10 -13.26 7.81
N GLN A 117 -19.92 -13.26 9.13
CA GLN A 117 -18.75 -13.90 9.73
C GLN A 117 -18.77 -15.41 9.49
N GLU A 118 -17.73 -15.93 8.85
CA GLU A 118 -17.56 -17.37 8.64
C GLU A 118 -16.09 -17.74 8.38
N VAL A 119 -15.72 -18.96 8.74
CA VAL A 119 -14.44 -19.57 8.38
C VAL A 119 -14.66 -20.42 7.15
N VAL A 120 -13.97 -20.10 6.05
CA VAL A 120 -14.13 -20.74 4.75
C VAL A 120 -12.83 -21.41 4.30
N PRO A 121 -12.90 -22.55 3.60
CA PRO A 121 -11.72 -23.12 2.96
C PRO A 121 -11.28 -22.18 1.82
N VAL A 122 -9.97 -22.04 1.65
CA VAL A 122 -9.38 -21.23 0.59
C VAL A 122 -8.42 -22.03 -0.27
N LYS A 123 -8.36 -21.66 -1.54
CA LYS A 123 -7.40 -22.16 -2.53
C LYS A 123 -6.37 -21.07 -2.77
N VAL A 124 -5.10 -21.43 -2.61
CA VAL A 124 -3.97 -20.53 -2.87
C VAL A 124 -3.50 -20.74 -4.31
N ALA A 125 -3.31 -19.65 -5.04
CA ALA A 125 -2.93 -19.64 -6.45
C ALA A 125 -1.63 -18.84 -6.69
N GLY A 126 -1.05 -18.97 -7.88
CA GLY A 126 0.22 -18.34 -8.26
C GLY A 126 1.45 -19.19 -7.96
N THR A 127 2.61 -18.74 -8.43
CA THR A 127 3.95 -19.28 -8.08
C THR A 127 4.34 -18.90 -6.64
N ASP A 128 5.37 -19.52 -6.07
CA ASP A 128 5.89 -19.12 -4.74
C ASP A 128 6.34 -17.65 -4.71
N GLU A 129 6.79 -17.11 -5.84
CA GLU A 129 7.19 -15.70 -6.04
C GLU A 129 5.98 -14.77 -6.16
N ASP A 130 4.93 -15.19 -6.90
CA ASP A 130 3.64 -14.47 -6.96
C ASP A 130 3.00 -14.41 -5.58
N ARG A 131 3.08 -15.55 -4.89
CA ARG A 131 2.71 -15.75 -3.51
C ARG A 131 3.76 -15.20 -2.57
N GLY A 132 4.82 -14.49 -2.93
CA GLY A 132 5.96 -14.23 -2.02
C GLY A 132 5.56 -14.00 -0.54
N LEU A 133 4.56 -13.14 -0.34
CA LEU A 133 3.82 -12.92 0.90
C LEU A 133 3.18 -14.20 1.55
N LEU A 134 2.36 -14.92 0.78
CA LEU A 134 1.68 -16.19 1.04
C LEU A 134 2.52 -17.46 0.79
N SER A 135 3.84 -17.38 0.59
CA SER A 135 4.68 -18.54 0.23
C SER A 135 4.63 -19.65 1.28
N ALA A 136 4.36 -19.29 2.54
CA ALA A 136 4.12 -20.24 3.63
C ALA A 136 2.79 -21.02 3.54
N LEU A 137 1.85 -20.58 2.69
CA LEU A 137 0.59 -21.28 2.41
C LEU A 137 0.70 -22.38 1.35
N GLY A 138 1.91 -22.60 0.84
CA GLY A 138 2.23 -23.65 -0.13
C GLY A 138 2.64 -24.95 0.56
N GLY A 139 1.70 -25.59 1.25
CA GLY A 139 1.85 -26.96 1.77
C GLY A 139 0.52 -27.69 1.65
N ASN A 140 0.50 -29.03 1.74
CA ASN A 140 -0.69 -29.88 1.61
C ASN A 140 -1.82 -29.64 2.65
N ALA A 141 -1.84 -28.49 3.34
CA ALA A 141 -2.86 -28.12 4.31
C ALA A 141 -4.09 -27.52 3.60
N LYS A 142 -5.28 -27.90 4.06
CA LYS A 142 -6.52 -27.19 3.74
C LYS A 142 -6.49 -25.88 4.51
N GLU A 143 -6.08 -24.81 3.83
CA GLU A 143 -6.04 -23.49 4.43
C GLU A 143 -7.47 -22.98 4.62
N PHE A 144 -7.70 -22.38 5.78
CA PHE A 144 -8.96 -21.75 6.13
C PHE A 144 -8.74 -20.27 6.35
N TRP A 145 -9.75 -19.47 6.01
CA TRP A 145 -9.73 -18.03 6.14
C TRP A 145 -11.02 -17.54 6.79
N GLN A 146 -10.91 -16.60 7.72
CA GLN A 146 -12.08 -15.98 8.33
C GLN A 146 -12.50 -14.74 7.56
N VAL A 147 -13.69 -14.80 6.97
CA VAL A 147 -14.38 -13.63 6.46
C VAL A 147 -15.12 -12.96 7.61
N ALA A 148 -15.06 -11.62 7.69
CA ALA A 148 -15.66 -10.86 8.76
C ALA A 148 -17.15 -10.57 8.52
N SER A 149 -17.92 -10.41 9.59
CA SER A 149 -19.27 -9.85 9.49
C SER A 149 -19.18 -8.39 9.06
N GLY A 150 -19.98 -8.00 8.06
CA GLY A 150 -19.94 -6.65 7.49
C GLY A 150 -18.75 -6.40 6.57
N GLY A 151 -17.92 -7.40 6.28
CA GLY A 151 -16.78 -7.27 5.36
C GLY A 151 -17.22 -6.97 3.92
N MET A 152 -16.27 -6.58 3.09
CA MET A 152 -16.50 -6.16 1.70
C MET A 152 -15.85 -7.11 0.68
N PRO A 153 -16.49 -8.27 0.36
CA PRO A 153 -16.06 -9.15 -0.72
C PRO A 153 -15.78 -8.40 -2.02
N VAL A 154 -14.69 -8.78 -2.69
CA VAL A 154 -14.19 -8.06 -3.86
C VAL A 154 -14.34 -8.85 -5.15
N LYS A 155 -14.43 -8.15 -6.28
CA LYS A 155 -14.38 -8.70 -7.63
C LYS A 155 -13.24 -8.08 -8.43
N VAL A 156 -12.67 -8.86 -9.33
CA VAL A 156 -11.65 -8.39 -10.28
C VAL A 156 -12.32 -7.71 -11.45
N LEU A 157 -11.87 -6.50 -11.79
CA LEU A 157 -12.32 -5.74 -12.95
C LEU A 157 -11.35 -5.87 -14.15
N ASP A 158 -10.05 -5.95 -13.89
CA ASP A 158 -9.02 -6.16 -14.91
C ASP A 158 -8.24 -7.46 -14.65
N PRO A 159 -8.66 -8.60 -15.22
CA PRO A 159 -8.00 -9.88 -15.02
C PRO A 159 -6.63 -9.99 -15.71
N LYS A 160 -6.27 -9.05 -16.59
CA LYS A 160 -4.92 -9.00 -17.20
C LYS A 160 -3.91 -8.38 -16.25
N ARG A 161 -4.36 -7.43 -15.42
CA ARG A 161 -3.51 -6.73 -14.45
C ARG A 161 -3.52 -7.38 -13.06
N VAL A 162 -4.67 -7.89 -12.64
CA VAL A 162 -4.87 -8.41 -11.29
C VAL A 162 -4.66 -9.92 -11.25
N LYS A 163 -3.78 -10.35 -10.36
CA LYS A 163 -3.57 -11.76 -10.02
C LYS A 163 -4.33 -12.09 -8.74
N VAL A 164 -5.22 -13.08 -8.79
CA VAL A 164 -5.85 -13.65 -7.60
C VAL A 164 -4.86 -14.58 -6.92
N LEU A 165 -4.60 -14.33 -5.64
CA LEU A 165 -3.67 -15.11 -4.84
C LEU A 165 -4.38 -16.13 -3.95
N MET A 166 -5.58 -15.79 -3.48
CA MET A 166 -6.43 -16.68 -2.68
C MET A 166 -7.88 -16.56 -3.12
N SER A 167 -8.58 -17.68 -3.16
CA SER A 167 -10.00 -17.73 -3.51
C SER A 167 -10.79 -18.75 -2.68
N SER A 168 -12.11 -18.61 -2.58
CA SER A 168 -13.01 -19.56 -1.94
C SER A 168 -14.29 -19.77 -2.75
N ASP A 169 -14.59 -21.03 -3.08
CA ASP A 169 -15.82 -21.41 -3.78
C ASP A 169 -17.07 -21.09 -2.95
N ILE A 170 -16.97 -21.13 -1.61
CA ILE A 170 -18.09 -20.81 -0.71
C ILE A 170 -18.44 -19.32 -0.81
N VAL A 171 -17.42 -18.47 -0.78
CA VAL A 171 -17.57 -17.02 -0.90
C VAL A 171 -18.08 -16.66 -2.30
N GLU A 172 -17.57 -17.32 -3.35
CA GLU A 172 -18.05 -17.13 -4.72
C GLU A 172 -19.54 -17.42 -4.86
N LYS A 173 -19.99 -18.57 -4.35
CA LYS A 173 -21.39 -18.99 -4.42
C LYS A 173 -22.32 -18.01 -3.70
N LYS A 174 -21.87 -17.38 -2.61
CA LYS A 174 -22.68 -16.45 -1.81
C LYS A 174 -22.66 -15.03 -2.35
N TYR A 175 -21.48 -14.54 -2.75
CA TYR A 175 -21.25 -13.11 -3.01
C TYR A 175 -20.93 -12.78 -4.47
N GLY A 176 -20.98 -13.78 -5.37
CA GLY A 176 -20.73 -13.64 -6.80
C GLY A 176 -19.25 -13.49 -7.18
N SER A 177 -18.34 -13.49 -6.19
CA SER A 177 -16.90 -13.50 -6.41
C SER A 177 -16.20 -14.19 -5.24
N GLY A 178 -15.33 -15.14 -5.54
CA GLY A 178 -14.59 -15.92 -4.53
C GLY A 178 -13.28 -15.30 -4.11
N VAL A 179 -12.94 -14.09 -4.56
CA VAL A 179 -11.61 -13.49 -4.32
C VAL A 179 -11.43 -13.16 -2.84
N ILE A 180 -10.40 -13.75 -2.23
CA ILE A 180 -10.00 -13.48 -0.84
C ILE A 180 -8.78 -12.57 -0.80
N ALA A 181 -7.78 -12.83 -1.64
CA ALA A 181 -6.59 -12.00 -1.74
C ALA A 181 -6.23 -11.79 -3.21
N ALA A 182 -5.87 -10.57 -3.56
CA ALA A 182 -5.47 -10.21 -4.91
C ALA A 182 -4.28 -9.24 -4.91
N ARG A 183 -3.48 -9.32 -5.97
CA ARG A 183 -2.28 -8.51 -6.18
C ARG A 183 -2.30 -7.87 -7.55
N PHE A 184 -1.83 -6.65 -7.64
CA PHE A 184 -1.58 -6.00 -8.92
C PHE A 184 -0.42 -5.01 -8.83
N ARG A 185 0.16 -4.66 -9.98
CA ARG A 185 1.12 -3.56 -10.09
C ARG A 185 0.42 -2.28 -10.52
N TRP A 186 0.93 -1.17 -10.00
CA TRP A 186 0.52 0.16 -10.41
C TRP A 186 1.77 1.02 -10.57
N GLU A 187 2.05 1.44 -11.81
CA GLU A 187 3.30 2.08 -12.18
C GLU A 187 4.50 1.27 -11.66
N ASP A 188 5.39 1.89 -10.87
CA ASP A 188 6.58 1.23 -10.35
C ASP A 188 6.28 0.37 -9.11
N GLY A 189 5.12 0.54 -8.46
CA GLY A 189 4.79 -0.11 -7.20
C GLY A 189 3.92 -1.36 -7.33
N GLN A 190 3.39 -1.77 -6.19
CA GLN A 190 2.55 -2.94 -6.06
C GLN A 190 1.51 -2.78 -4.96
N VAL A 191 0.36 -3.41 -5.16
CA VAL A 191 -0.77 -3.39 -4.24
C VAL A 191 -1.20 -4.82 -3.96
N ILE A 192 -1.44 -5.12 -2.69
CA ILE A 192 -2.16 -6.33 -2.25
C ILE A 192 -3.37 -5.91 -1.44
N HIS A 193 -4.49 -6.55 -1.74
CA HIS A 193 -5.73 -6.39 -1.01
C HIS A 193 -6.20 -7.76 -0.51
N VAL A 194 -6.70 -7.80 0.73
CA VAL A 194 -7.24 -9.00 1.36
C VAL A 194 -8.61 -8.71 1.97
N THR A 195 -9.60 -9.56 1.71
CA THR A 195 -10.93 -9.48 2.33
C THR A 195 -10.94 -10.20 3.68
N GLY A 196 -11.45 -9.57 4.73
CA GLY A 196 -11.46 -10.11 6.10
C GLY A 196 -10.50 -9.36 7.05
N HIS A 197 -10.55 -9.72 8.34
CA HIS A 197 -9.78 -9.04 9.38
C HIS A 197 -8.54 -9.83 9.82
N PHE A 198 -7.52 -9.10 10.26
CA PHE A 198 -6.24 -9.62 10.74
C PHE A 198 -6.25 -10.12 12.17
N PHE A 199 -7.26 -9.72 12.95
CA PHE A 199 -7.40 -10.12 14.33
C PHE A 199 -8.66 -10.92 14.54
N THR A 200 -8.58 -11.82 15.51
CA THR A 200 -9.74 -12.48 16.06
C THR A 200 -10.68 -11.48 16.70
N GLN A 201 -11.94 -11.47 16.28
CA GLN A 201 -12.94 -10.66 16.96
C GLN A 201 -13.00 -11.06 18.45
N PRO A 202 -13.27 -10.10 19.36
CA PRO A 202 -13.41 -10.39 20.78
C PRO A 202 -14.31 -11.61 21.02
N GLY A 203 -13.81 -12.60 21.77
CA GLY A 203 -14.53 -13.83 22.11
C GLY A 203 -14.12 -15.09 21.35
N GLN A 204 -13.15 -15.05 20.45
CA GLN A 204 -12.62 -16.26 19.81
C GLN A 204 -11.61 -16.99 20.71
N THR A 205 -11.74 -18.31 20.76
CA THR A 205 -10.84 -19.21 21.50
C THR A 205 -9.50 -19.38 20.78
N PRO A 206 -8.38 -19.65 21.47
CA PRO A 206 -7.07 -19.95 20.86
C PRO A 206 -7.11 -21.03 19.78
N GLN A 207 -8.03 -22.00 19.90
CA GLN A 207 -8.24 -23.06 18.93
C GLN A 207 -8.90 -22.53 17.65
N GLN A 208 -9.90 -21.65 17.78
CA GLN A 208 -10.47 -20.91 16.64
C GLN A 208 -9.44 -19.99 15.97
N ILE A 209 -8.50 -19.39 16.71
CA ILE A 209 -7.38 -18.61 16.14
C ILE A 209 -6.42 -19.49 15.33
N ALA A 210 -6.12 -20.67 15.87
CA ALA A 210 -5.25 -21.66 15.23
C ALA A 210 -5.91 -22.28 13.97
N GLU A 211 -7.25 -22.36 13.95
CA GLU A 211 -8.08 -22.84 12.85
C GLU A 211 -8.44 -21.74 11.82
N SER A 212 -8.40 -20.45 12.18
CA SER A 212 -8.81 -19.32 11.33
C SER A 212 -7.69 -18.67 10.51
N GLY A 213 -6.45 -19.18 10.61
CA GLY A 213 -5.30 -18.66 9.85
C GLY A 213 -4.44 -17.64 10.59
N GLY A 214 -4.49 -17.53 11.93
CA GLY A 214 -3.61 -16.61 12.68
C GLY A 214 -2.10 -16.84 12.44
N ARG A 215 -1.67 -18.11 12.26
CA ARG A 215 -0.28 -18.48 11.92
C ARG A 215 0.09 -18.10 10.47
N VAL A 216 -0.87 -18.22 9.56
CA VAL A 216 -0.71 -17.84 8.15
C VAL A 216 -0.35 -16.36 8.04
N PHE A 217 -0.98 -15.51 8.86
CA PHE A 217 -0.80 -14.06 8.78
C PHE A 217 0.47 -13.54 9.47
N GLU A 218 0.91 -14.15 10.59
CA GLU A 218 2.23 -13.81 11.17
C GLU A 218 3.34 -14.04 10.14
N GLN A 219 3.26 -15.15 9.41
CA GLN A 219 4.20 -15.48 8.35
C GLN A 219 4.01 -14.60 7.10
N LEU A 220 2.78 -14.21 6.78
CA LEU A 220 2.44 -13.21 5.77
C LEU A 220 3.17 -11.88 6.03
N SER A 221 3.12 -11.43 7.28
CA SER A 221 3.65 -10.15 7.72
C SER A 221 5.17 -10.10 7.66
N GLU A 222 5.86 -11.19 8.01
CA GLU A 222 7.32 -11.29 7.83
C GLU A 222 7.74 -11.28 6.35
N ASN A 223 6.93 -11.89 5.49
CA ASN A 223 7.24 -12.01 4.08
C ASN A 223 7.03 -10.71 3.29
N VAL A 224 6.22 -9.76 3.77
CA VAL A 224 5.99 -8.49 3.05
C VAL A 224 7.27 -7.67 2.97
N VAL A 225 8.04 -7.63 4.07
CA VAL A 225 9.30 -6.90 4.15
C VAL A 225 10.34 -7.57 3.26
N LYS A 226 10.43 -8.91 3.30
CA LYS A 226 11.32 -9.68 2.42
C LYS A 226 10.99 -9.48 0.95
N ALA A 227 9.70 -9.55 0.58
CA ALA A 227 9.24 -9.30 -0.78
C ALA A 227 9.57 -7.87 -1.23
N LYS A 228 9.44 -6.90 -0.32
CA LYS A 228 9.81 -5.51 -0.61
C LYS A 228 11.32 -5.34 -0.81
N GLN A 229 12.13 -5.99 0.02
CA GLN A 229 13.60 -5.99 -0.11
C GLN A 229 14.04 -6.63 -1.43
N ALA A 230 13.43 -7.75 -1.83
CA ALA A 230 13.70 -8.42 -3.09
C ALA A 230 13.39 -7.54 -4.32
N ASP A 231 12.33 -6.72 -4.24
CA ASP A 231 11.98 -5.74 -5.29
C ASP A 231 12.91 -4.50 -5.29
N GLY A 232 13.78 -4.36 -4.28
CA GLY A 232 14.67 -3.21 -4.08
C GLY A 232 15.62 -2.96 -5.24
N ALA A 233 16.23 -4.00 -5.81
CA ALA A 233 17.15 -3.87 -6.94
C ALA A 233 16.47 -3.28 -8.18
N ARG A 234 15.23 -3.70 -8.45
CA ARG A 234 14.42 -3.14 -9.55
C ARG A 234 14.10 -1.67 -9.30
N ILE A 235 13.71 -1.31 -8.07
CA ILE A 235 13.44 0.09 -7.71
C ILE A 235 14.70 0.94 -7.84
N ASP A 236 15.85 0.49 -7.33
CA ASP A 236 17.11 1.22 -7.44
C ASP A 236 17.53 1.41 -8.90
N SER A 237 17.27 0.42 -9.78
CA SER A 237 17.52 0.56 -11.22
C SER A 237 16.59 1.58 -11.89
N LEU A 238 15.35 1.72 -11.45
CA LEU A 238 14.39 2.70 -12.00
C LEU A 238 14.72 4.13 -11.55
N TYR A 239 15.27 4.28 -10.34
CA TYR A 239 15.64 5.55 -9.72
C TYR A 239 17.15 5.77 -9.74
N GLY A 240 17.77 5.51 -10.89
CA GLY A 240 19.22 5.54 -11.08
C GLY A 240 19.80 6.93 -11.38
N SER A 241 18.96 7.92 -11.69
CA SER A 241 19.42 9.30 -11.91
C SER A 241 19.49 10.06 -10.58
N THR A 242 20.34 11.08 -10.53
CA THR A 242 20.39 12.02 -9.41
C THR A 242 20.47 13.45 -9.93
N ASN A 243 20.03 14.42 -9.15
CA ASN A 243 20.28 15.82 -9.47
C ASN A 243 21.68 16.26 -9.02
N LYS A 244 22.39 17.00 -9.86
CA LYS A 244 23.75 17.50 -9.61
C LYS A 244 23.79 18.74 -8.71
N ARG A 245 22.69 19.48 -8.66
CA ARG A 245 22.53 20.74 -7.90
C ARG A 245 21.14 20.85 -7.30
N GLU A 246 20.97 21.81 -6.40
CA GLU A 246 19.65 22.14 -5.89
C GLU A 246 18.74 22.56 -7.05
N VAL A 247 17.54 21.97 -7.12
CA VAL A 247 16.62 22.22 -8.23
C VAL A 247 15.17 22.11 -7.76
N GLN A 248 14.34 23.08 -8.16
CA GLN A 248 12.91 23.05 -7.88
C GLN A 248 12.19 22.18 -8.91
N LEU A 249 11.33 21.26 -8.46
CA LEU A 249 10.39 20.60 -9.36
C LEU A 249 9.39 21.63 -9.87
N GLN A 250 9.27 21.77 -11.20
CA GLN A 250 8.39 22.71 -11.86
C GLN A 250 7.12 22.04 -12.38
N ALA A 251 6.01 22.78 -12.39
CA ALA A 251 4.74 22.29 -12.92
C ALA A 251 4.74 22.13 -14.45
N GLN A 252 5.64 22.83 -15.16
CA GLN A 252 5.73 22.85 -16.63
C GLN A 252 7.21 22.93 -17.07
N PRO A 253 7.55 22.52 -18.32
CA PRO A 253 8.93 22.50 -18.83
C PRO A 253 9.43 23.89 -19.25
N ILE A 254 9.34 24.86 -18.35
CA ILE A 254 9.83 26.23 -18.56
C ILE A 254 10.43 26.78 -17.25
N SER A 255 11.52 27.54 -17.35
CA SER A 255 12.26 28.03 -16.18
C SER A 255 11.44 28.90 -15.22
N SER A 256 10.40 29.58 -15.73
CA SER A 256 9.52 30.46 -14.95
C SER A 256 8.28 29.75 -14.38
N ALA A 257 8.13 28.45 -14.61
CA ALA A 257 6.97 27.71 -14.11
C ALA A 257 6.94 27.70 -12.57
N PRO A 258 5.74 27.72 -11.97
CA PRO A 258 5.60 27.56 -10.54
C PRO A 258 6.10 26.18 -10.10
N ALA A 259 6.37 26.05 -8.79
CA ALA A 259 6.69 24.77 -8.18
C ALA A 259 5.59 23.74 -8.45
N ALA A 260 5.99 22.49 -8.63
CA ALA A 260 5.06 21.38 -8.74
C ALA A 260 4.21 21.29 -7.46
N PRO A 261 2.89 21.06 -7.58
CA PRO A 261 1.98 21.07 -6.44
C PRO A 261 2.29 19.97 -5.41
N THR A 262 2.97 18.90 -5.84
CA THR A 262 3.35 17.78 -4.97
C THR A 262 4.59 18.05 -4.14
N ARG A 263 5.38 19.08 -4.46
CA ARG A 263 6.61 19.40 -3.74
C ARG A 263 6.98 20.87 -3.92
N VAL A 264 6.74 21.65 -2.87
CA VAL A 264 7.05 23.09 -2.84
C VAL A 264 8.53 23.34 -2.55
N ALA A 265 9.18 22.49 -1.74
CA ALA A 265 10.59 22.66 -1.39
C ALA A 265 11.53 22.15 -2.50
N PRO A 266 12.66 22.83 -2.76
CA PRO A 266 13.65 22.36 -3.72
C PRO A 266 14.20 20.97 -3.38
N MET A 267 14.66 20.26 -4.41
CA MET A 267 15.41 19.02 -4.27
C MET A 267 16.86 19.33 -3.94
N LYS A 268 17.40 18.69 -2.91
CA LYS A 268 18.81 18.77 -2.54
C LYS A 268 19.68 18.00 -3.53
N PRO A 269 20.95 18.38 -3.75
CA PRO A 269 21.86 17.61 -4.61
C PRO A 269 21.95 16.14 -4.20
N GLY A 270 21.99 15.24 -5.18
CA GLY A 270 22.15 13.81 -4.97
C GLY A 270 20.85 13.05 -4.66
N GLU A 271 19.69 13.70 -4.64
CA GLU A 271 18.41 13.02 -4.51
C GLU A 271 18.15 12.10 -5.71
N LYS A 272 17.64 10.89 -5.44
CA LYS A 272 17.39 9.88 -6.47
C LYS A 272 16.11 10.17 -7.25
N LEU A 273 16.19 10.04 -8.56
CA LEU A 273 15.14 10.38 -9.50
C LEU A 273 14.99 9.30 -10.57
N LYS A 274 13.75 9.15 -11.03
CA LYS A 274 13.42 8.45 -12.28
C LYS A 274 13.08 9.50 -13.34
N VAL A 275 13.74 9.46 -14.49
CA VAL A 275 13.33 10.25 -15.66
C VAL A 275 12.13 9.59 -16.31
N ILE A 276 11.01 10.29 -16.38
CA ILE A 276 9.75 9.82 -17.00
C ILE A 276 9.78 10.10 -18.50
N GLU A 277 10.05 11.37 -18.86
CA GLU A 277 10.04 11.84 -20.25
C GLU A 277 10.95 13.07 -20.39
N LYS A 278 11.28 13.43 -21.63
CA LYS A 278 12.10 14.60 -21.98
C LYS A 278 11.36 15.48 -22.97
N GLN A 279 11.47 16.79 -22.79
CA GLN A 279 10.91 17.80 -23.67
C GLN A 279 11.88 18.99 -23.78
N GLY A 280 12.56 19.09 -24.92
CA GLY A 280 13.60 20.10 -25.13
C GLY A 280 14.70 20.00 -24.06
N ASP A 281 14.99 21.12 -23.41
CA ASP A 281 16.00 21.20 -22.35
C ASP A 281 15.47 20.74 -20.98
N PHE A 282 14.24 20.26 -20.88
CA PHE A 282 13.64 19.81 -19.62
C PHE A 282 13.39 18.31 -19.60
N SER A 283 13.55 17.72 -18.42
CA SER A 283 13.23 16.33 -18.13
C SER A 283 12.13 16.30 -17.07
N ARG A 284 11.04 15.57 -17.33
CA ARG A 284 10.05 15.26 -16.30
C ARG A 284 10.58 14.12 -15.47
N VAL A 285 10.61 14.32 -14.16
CA VAL A 285 11.18 13.38 -13.20
C VAL A 285 10.19 13.03 -12.10
N ARG A 286 10.43 11.89 -11.47
CA ARG A 286 9.76 11.44 -10.25
C ARG A 286 10.80 11.19 -9.17
N ASP A 287 10.57 11.69 -7.96
CA ASP A 287 11.40 11.36 -6.80
C ASP A 287 10.94 10.08 -6.09
N THR A 288 11.71 9.61 -5.11
CA THR A 288 11.40 8.38 -4.36
C THR A 288 10.15 8.49 -3.48
N GLN A 289 9.61 9.69 -3.27
CA GLN A 289 8.35 9.91 -2.55
C GLN A 289 7.14 9.96 -3.49
N GLY A 290 7.37 9.98 -4.80
CA GLY A 290 6.36 10.05 -5.86
C GLY A 290 5.96 11.45 -6.25
N ASN A 291 6.74 12.45 -5.87
CA ASN A 291 6.54 13.81 -6.37
C ASN A 291 7.05 13.87 -7.80
N GLU A 292 6.28 14.51 -8.68
CA GLU A 292 6.61 14.64 -10.09
C GLU A 292 6.69 16.11 -10.48
N GLY A 293 7.57 16.40 -11.43
CA GLY A 293 7.69 17.73 -12.01
C GLY A 293 8.78 17.77 -13.07
N TRP A 294 8.95 18.93 -13.66
CA TRP A 294 9.98 19.20 -14.65
C TRP A 294 11.21 19.80 -13.99
N VAL A 295 12.37 19.42 -14.49
CA VAL A 295 13.66 20.02 -14.13
C VAL A 295 14.49 20.26 -15.39
N PRO A 296 15.39 21.25 -15.40
CA PRO A 296 16.40 21.37 -16.44
C PRO A 296 17.21 20.07 -16.58
N THR A 297 17.38 19.58 -17.80
CA THR A 297 18.07 18.32 -18.08
C THR A 297 19.56 18.39 -17.71
N ASP A 298 20.16 19.58 -17.74
CA ASP A 298 21.53 19.83 -17.29
C ASP A 298 21.70 19.71 -15.76
N ALA A 299 20.60 19.73 -15.01
CA ALA A 299 20.58 19.54 -13.57
C ALA A 299 20.60 18.07 -13.15
N LEU A 300 20.43 17.12 -14.07
CA LEU A 300 20.52 15.67 -13.87
C LEU A 300 21.92 15.15 -14.22
#